data_AF-F1TEF0-F1
#
_entry.id   AF-F1TEF0-F1
#
_cell.length_a   1.000
_cell.length_b   1.000
_cell.length_c   1.000
_cell.angle_alpha   90.00
_cell.angle_beta   90.00
_cell.angle_gamma   90.00
#
_symmetry.space_group_name_H-M   'P 1'
#
loop_
_entity.id
_entity.type
_entity.pdbx_description
1 polymer ?
#
loop_
_entity_poly.entity_id
_entity_poly.type
_entity_poly.pdbx_seq_one_letter_code
_entity_poly.pdbx_strand_id
1 'polypeptide(L)' 'MSLKGELKALIIKSGWTMTQVVDSLNKKHDRDTTVQNFSSKLIRGTLKYSEVCEILDLIGYKIEWVPKGEKV' A
#
# COMPACT_ATOMS: atom_id res chain seq x y z
N MET A 1 1.45 15.59 -3.28
CA MET A 1 1.23 14.19 -3.73
C MET A 1 0.08 13.60 -2.93
N SER A 2 -0.65 12.63 -3.48
CA SER A 2 -1.69 11.90 -2.73
C SER A 2 -1.20 10.48 -2.41
N LEU A 3 -1.61 9.93 -1.27
CA LEU A 3 -1.29 8.55 -0.87
C LEU A 3 -1.56 7.55 -2.00
N LYS A 4 -2.66 7.73 -2.73
CA LYS A 4 -2.99 6.94 -3.92
C LYS A 4 -1.88 6.93 -4.97
N GLY A 5 -1.40 8.12 -5.34
CA GLY A 5 -0.40 8.27 -6.39
C GLY A 5 0.93 7.65 -5.99
N GLU A 6 1.36 7.92 -4.76
CA GLU A 6 2.62 7.41 -4.22
C GLU A 6 2.59 5.89 -4.08
N LEU A 7 1.56 5.34 -3.42
CA LEU A 7 1.45 3.90 -3.21
C LEU A 7 1.39 3.13 -4.54
N LYS A 8 0.62 3.64 -5.52
CA LYS A 8 0.57 3.02 -6.86
C LYS A 8 1.92 3.08 -7.55
N ALA A 9 2.64 4.20 -7.45
CA ALA A 9 3.97 4.33 -8.04
C ALA A 9 4.97 3.38 -7.39
N LEU A 10 4.93 3.20 -6.06
CA LEU A 10 5.78 2.26 -5.33
C LEU A 10 5.51 0.81 -5.77
N ILE A 11 4.25 0.39 -5.86
CA ILE A 11 3.88 -0.96 -6.32
C ILE A 11 4.49 -1.24 -7.70
N ILE A 12 4.29 -0.32 -8.66
CA ILE A 12 4.81 -0.48 -10.03
C ILE A 12 6.34 -0.50 -10.05
N LYS A 13 7.00 0.41 -9.30
CA LYS A 13 8.47 0.47 -9.21
C LYS A 13 9.08 -0.80 -8.62
N SER A 14 8.35 -1.49 -7.76
CA SER A 14 8.78 -2.74 -7.14
C SER A 14 8.61 -3.96 -8.06
N GLY A 15 8.11 -3.77 -9.29
CA GLY A 15 7.80 -4.85 -10.21
C GLY A 15 6.51 -5.61 -9.89
N TRP A 16 5.71 -5.10 -8.94
CA TRP A 16 4.43 -5.69 -8.57
C TRP A 16 3.28 -5.10 -9.37
N THR A 17 2.27 -5.91 -9.64
CA THR A 17 0.98 -5.45 -10.14
C THR A 17 -0.01 -5.27 -8.99
N MET A 18 -1.02 -4.41 -9.20
CA MET A 18 -2.10 -4.23 -8.22
C MET A 18 -2.83 -5.54 -7.92
N THR A 19 -3.02 -6.39 -8.93
CA THR A 19 -3.64 -7.70 -8.78
C THR A 19 -2.83 -8.60 -7.86
N GLN A 20 -1.51 -8.73 -8.06
CA GLN A 20 -0.66 -9.54 -7.21
C GLN A 20 -0.65 -9.08 -5.75
N VAL A 21 -0.70 -7.77 -5.50
CA VAL A 21 -0.81 -7.21 -4.15
C VAL A 21 -2.14 -7.63 -3.51
N VAL A 22 -3.26 -7.45 -4.22
CA VAL A 22 -4.59 -7.82 -3.72
C VAL A 22 -4.70 -9.32 -3.47
N ASP A 23 -4.21 -10.14 -4.39
CA ASP A 23 -4.21 -11.61 -4.25
C ASP A 23 -3.37 -12.04 -3.03
N SER A 24 -2.23 -11.38 -2.80
CA SER A 24 -1.37 -11.68 -1.64
C SER A 24 -2.03 -11.26 -0.33
N LEU A 25 -2.69 -10.11 -0.29
CA LEU A 25 -3.46 -9.65 0.88
C LEU A 25 -4.64 -10.58 1.17
N ASN A 26 -5.36 -11.02 0.13
CA ASN A 26 -6.46 -11.96 0.24
C ASN A 26 -6.00 -13.29 0.82
N LYS A 27 -4.90 -13.85 0.30
CA LYS A 27 -4.29 -15.09 0.83
C LYS A 27 -3.85 -14.97 2.29
N LYS A 28 -3.32 -13.81 2.69
CA LYS A 28 -2.82 -13.60 4.06
C LYS A 28 -3.94 -13.46 5.10
N HIS A 29 -5.08 -12.89 4.71
CA HIS A 29 -6.19 -12.60 5.64
C HIS A 29 -7.41 -13.51 5.46
N ASP A 30 -7.33 -14.51 4.58
CA ASP A 30 -8.47 -15.33 4.16
C ASP A 30 -9.68 -14.46 3.74
N ARG A 31 -9.40 -13.46 2.90
CA ARG A 31 -10.39 -12.50 2.39
C ARG A 31 -10.56 -12.66 0.89
N ASP A 32 -11.70 -12.23 0.39
CA ASP A 32 -11.98 -12.16 -1.05
C ASP A 32 -12.30 -10.73 -1.49
N THR A 33 -11.26 -9.88 -1.52
CA THR A 33 -11.38 -8.50 -2.01
C THR A 33 -11.00 -8.42 -3.48
N THR A 34 -11.79 -7.74 -4.29
CA THR A 34 -11.46 -7.50 -5.70
C THR A 34 -10.50 -6.32 -5.88
N VAL A 35 -9.76 -6.31 -7.00
CA VAL A 35 -8.90 -5.19 -7.38
C VAL A 35 -9.69 -3.88 -7.51
N GLN A 36 -10.95 -3.95 -7.96
CA GLN A 36 -11.87 -2.81 -8.07
C GLN A 36 -12.23 -2.25 -6.69
N ASN A 37 -12.52 -3.12 -5.71
CA ASN A 37 -12.79 -2.69 -4.32
C ASN A 37 -11.55 -2.06 -3.69
N PHE A 38 -10.38 -2.66 -3.91
CA PHE A 38 -9.11 -2.11 -3.46
C PHE A 38 -8.82 -0.72 -4.08
N SER A 39 -8.96 -0.60 -5.41
CA SER A 39 -8.80 0.66 -6.13
C SER A 39 -9.78 1.73 -5.63
N SER A 40 -11.03 1.34 -5.35
CA SER A 40 -12.03 2.25 -4.78
C SER A 40 -11.66 2.76 -3.39
N LYS A 41 -11.13 1.89 -2.51
CA LYS A 41 -10.58 2.30 -1.20
C LYS A 41 -9.42 3.28 -1.36
N LEU A 42 -8.52 3.00 -2.29
CA LEU A 42 -7.37 3.85 -2.59
C LEU A 42 -7.80 5.23 -3.10
N ILE A 43 -8.84 5.29 -3.94
CA ILE A 43 -9.42 6.55 -4.44
C ILE A 43 -10.10 7.35 -3.33
N ARG A 44 -10.88 6.68 -2.48
CA ARG A 44 -11.63 7.33 -1.39
C ARG A 44 -10.74 7.68 -0.19
N GLY A 45 -9.49 7.22 -0.16
CA GLY A 45 -8.57 7.45 0.95
C GLY A 45 -8.97 6.68 2.22
N THR A 46 -9.68 5.57 2.08
CA THR A 46 -10.22 4.79 3.20
C THR A 46 -9.37 3.56 3.54
N LEU A 47 -8.15 3.48 3.00
CA LEU A 47 -7.18 2.45 3.40
C LEU A 47 -6.74 2.69 4.83
N LYS A 48 -6.78 1.62 5.63
CA LYS A 48 -6.23 1.63 6.98
C LYS A 48 -4.71 1.69 6.90
N TYR A 49 -4.11 2.33 7.89
CA TYR A 49 -2.65 2.38 8.04
C TYR A 49 -2.00 0.98 8.01
N SER A 50 -2.62 -0.02 8.65
CA SER A 50 -2.15 -1.41 8.64
C SER A 50 -2.14 -2.01 7.22
N GLU A 51 -3.17 -1.73 6.41
CA GLU A 51 -3.23 -2.20 5.02
C GLU A 51 -2.08 -1.59 4.21
N VAL A 52 -1.77 -0.30 4.41
CA VAL A 52 -0.64 0.36 3.74
C VAL A 52 0.69 -0.27 4.15
N CYS A 53 0.90 -0.54 5.44
CA CYS A 53 2.12 -1.18 5.94
C CYS A 53 2.32 -2.57 5.34
N GLU A 54 1.26 -3.38 5.28
CA GLU A 54 1.33 -4.71 4.71
C GLU A 54 1.65 -4.68 3.22
N ILE A 55 1.10 -3.72 2.47
CA ILE A 55 1.43 -3.56 1.06
C ILE A 55 2.90 -3.21 0.91
N LEU A 56 3.40 -2.25 1.70
CA LEU A 56 4.80 -1.84 1.66
C LEU A 56 5.71 -3.04 1.97
N ASP A 57 5.42 -3.80 3.02
CA ASP A 57 6.16 -5.01 3.40
C ASP A 57 6.18 -6.03 2.26
N LEU A 58 5.04 -6.30 1.61
CA LEU A 58 4.95 -7.19 0.46
C LEU A 58 5.82 -6.76 -0.72
N ILE A 59 5.93 -5.45 -0.96
CA ILE A 59 6.71 -4.90 -2.08
C ILE A 59 8.17 -4.58 -1.69
N GLY A 60 8.60 -4.92 -0.47
CA GLY A 60 9.97 -4.73 0.01
C GLY A 60 10.29 -3.32 0.50
N TYR A 61 9.28 -2.58 0.95
CA TYR A 61 9.38 -1.22 1.48
C TYR A 61 8.98 -1.20 2.97
N LYS A 62 9.48 -0.20 3.69
CA LYS A 62 9.05 0.13 5.05
C LYS A 62 8.64 1.59 5.14
N ILE A 63 7.79 1.90 6.11
CA ILE A 63 7.40 3.27 6.44
C ILE A 63 8.11 3.70 7.73
N GLU A 64 8.67 4.90 7.73
CA GLU A 64 9.44 5.45 8.86
C GLU A 64 9.02 6.89 9.15
N TRP A 65 8.93 7.25 10.43
CA TRP A 65 8.66 8.62 10.89
C TRP A 65 9.99 9.27 11.20
N VAL A 66 10.42 10.15 10.30
CA VAL A 66 11.66 10.90 10.48
C VAL A 66 11.31 12.31 10.97
N PRO A 67 11.84 12.76 12.12
CA PRO A 67 11.69 14.14 12.57
C PRO A 67 12.15 15.11 11.48
N LYS A 68 11.46 16.25 11.31
CA LYS A 68 11.77 17.24 10.27
C LYS A 68 13.12 17.96 10.46
N GLY A 69 13.88 17.59 11.47
CA GLY A 69 15.21 18.10 11.79
C GLY A 69 15.55 17.76 13.23
N GLU A 70 16.65 17.06 13.43
CA GLU A 70 17.42 17.21 14.67
C GLU A 70 17.94 18.65 14.64
N LYS A 71 17.52 19.48 15.61
CA LYS A 71 18.17 20.77 15.82
C LYS A 71 19.57 20.45 16.33
N VAL A 72 20.55 20.41 15.43
CA VAL A 72 21.96 20.58 15.79
C VAL A 72 22.18 22.03 16.15
#